data_AF-A0A9P6KXE4-F1
#
_entry.id   AF-A0A9P6KXE4-F1
#
_cell.length_a   1.000
_cell.length_b   1.000
_cell.length_c   1.000
_cell.angle_alpha   90.00
_cell.angle_beta   90.00
_cell.angle_gamma   90.00
#
_symmetry.space_group_name_H-M   'P 1'
#
loop_
_entity.id
_entity.type
_entity.pdbx_description
1 polymer ?
#
loop_
_entity_poly.entity_id
_entity_poly.type
_entity_poly.pdbx_seq_one_letter_code
_entity_poly.pdbx_strand_id
1 'polypeptide(L)'
;MFFGESAPCPHCQAHTRTVDHLASRCERILSFDYTKRHNEVVRCIHLLMCNKYGFRRTRKIRGHSVQEVIENEHAEIRVDTRIHTGTKIAHDKPDIFVRDKKRNEITLIEVGIKSQEQLLTTETTKLRKYDLLAGLLAQNYKCKTKVIPYVMTWDGIVTGCHKRYVKELGLTSSIEAYIQSIVLKETFSTVSFDRRRREAEGRTTQEGSEYAISRLLAAMSTSEPQSYIA
;
A
#
# COMPACT_ATOMS: atom_id res chain seq x y z
N MET A 1 -9.60 20.34 5.27
CA MET A 1 -10.20 19.19 4.56
C MET A 1 -9.68 19.19 3.12
N PHE A 2 -9.05 18.11 2.65
CA PHE A 2 -8.46 18.03 1.30
C PHE A 2 -9.48 18.01 0.15
N PHE A 3 -10.75 17.76 0.46
CA PHE A 3 -11.85 17.80 -0.49
C PHE A 3 -12.97 18.64 0.14
N GLY A 4 -13.10 19.89 -0.30
CA GLY A 4 -14.37 20.60 -0.19
C GLY A 4 -15.34 19.93 -1.15
N GLU A 5 -16.50 19.51 -0.64
CA GLU A 5 -17.59 18.80 -1.32
C GLU A 5 -17.47 17.27 -1.44
N SER A 6 -18.55 16.60 -1.02
CA SER A 6 -18.86 15.17 -1.17
C SER A 6 -19.11 14.81 -2.63
N ALA A 7 -18.12 15.02 -3.49
CA ALA A 7 -18.20 14.66 -4.89
C ALA A 7 -18.03 13.13 -5.08
N PRO A 8 -18.66 12.52 -6.09
CA PRO A 8 -18.37 11.15 -6.47
C PRO A 8 -16.92 11.00 -6.94
N CYS A 9 -16.35 9.82 -6.73
CA CYS A 9 -15.02 9.48 -7.21
C CYS A 9 -14.96 9.57 -8.75
N PRO A 10 -14.02 10.32 -9.34
CA PRO A 10 -13.95 10.51 -10.79
C PRO A 10 -13.59 9.22 -11.53
N HIS A 11 -13.00 8.25 -10.83
CA HIS A 11 -12.58 6.97 -11.42
C HIS A 11 -13.71 5.96 -11.41
N CYS A 12 -14.26 5.62 -10.25
CA CYS A 12 -15.27 4.57 -10.17
C CYS A 12 -16.71 5.09 -10.28
N GLN A 13 -16.94 6.38 -10.04
CA GLN A 13 -18.26 7.04 -9.97
C GLN A 13 -19.27 6.42 -9.00
N ALA A 14 -18.91 5.36 -8.28
CA ALA A 14 -19.79 4.59 -7.41
C ALA A 14 -19.71 5.00 -5.93
N HIS A 15 -18.63 5.67 -5.51
CA HIS A 15 -18.37 5.99 -4.11
C HIS A 15 -17.98 7.46 -3.94
N THR A 16 -18.22 8.01 -2.75
CA THR A 16 -17.76 9.35 -2.37
C THR A 16 -16.24 9.45 -2.45
N ARG A 17 -15.74 10.54 -3.01
CA ARG A 17 -14.32 10.83 -3.12
C ARG A 17 -13.76 11.18 -1.74
N THR A 18 -13.02 10.24 -1.18
CA THR A 18 -12.22 10.44 0.05
C THR A 18 -10.79 10.00 -0.19
N VAL A 19 -9.86 10.49 0.65
CA VAL A 19 -8.47 10.00 0.62
C VAL A 19 -8.44 8.49 0.86
N ASP A 20 -9.22 8.00 1.81
CA ASP A 20 -9.31 6.56 2.09
C ASP A 20 -9.82 5.77 0.88
N HIS A 21 -10.85 6.26 0.18
CA HIS A 21 -11.34 5.62 -1.03
C HIS A 21 -10.25 5.56 -2.11
N LEU A 22 -9.60 6.69 -2.43
CA LEU A 22 -8.55 6.74 -3.44
C LEU A 22 -7.34 5.87 -3.06
N ALA A 23 -6.96 5.86 -1.78
CA ALA A 23 -5.78 5.15 -1.30
C ALA A 23 -6.01 3.64 -1.06
N SER A 24 -7.25 3.18 -0.89
CA SER A 24 -7.47 1.78 -0.45
C SER A 24 -8.68 1.06 -1.05
N ARG A 25 -9.64 1.76 -1.65
CA ARG A 25 -10.91 1.15 -2.11
C ARG A 25 -11.24 1.37 -3.58
N CYS A 26 -10.61 2.34 -4.26
CA CYS A 26 -10.94 2.66 -5.64
C CYS A 26 -10.34 1.63 -6.61
N GLU A 27 -11.12 0.64 -7.02
CA GLU A 27 -10.65 -0.50 -7.85
C GLU A 27 -9.88 -0.09 -9.11
N ARG A 28 -10.24 1.02 -9.76
CA ARG A 28 -9.57 1.51 -10.98
C ARG A 28 -8.16 2.04 -10.75
N ILE A 29 -7.83 2.46 -9.53
CA ILE A 29 -6.53 3.03 -9.16
C ILE A 29 -5.74 2.08 -8.25
N LEU A 30 -6.47 1.29 -7.45
CA LEU A 30 -5.96 0.55 -6.31
C LEU A 30 -4.79 -0.35 -6.69
N SER A 31 -4.86 -1.06 -7.81
CA SER A 31 -3.82 -2.00 -8.22
C SER A 31 -2.45 -1.31 -8.40
N PHE A 32 -2.42 -0.16 -9.07
CA PHE A 32 -1.16 0.55 -9.32
C PHE A 32 -0.62 1.21 -8.05
N ASP A 33 -1.45 1.95 -7.32
CA ASP A 33 -1.01 2.74 -6.17
C ASP A 33 -0.76 1.90 -4.92
N TYR A 34 -1.48 0.79 -4.75
CA TYR A 34 -1.16 -0.20 -3.73
C TYR A 34 0.21 -0.83 -4.01
N THR A 35 0.43 -1.31 -5.24
CA THR A 35 1.68 -1.98 -5.64
C THR A 35 2.88 -1.04 -5.45
N LYS A 36 2.73 0.25 -5.78
CA LYS A 36 3.81 1.23 -5.60
C LYS A 36 4.22 1.39 -4.13
N ARG A 37 3.26 1.60 -3.22
CA ARG A 37 3.51 1.69 -1.77
C ARG A 37 4.11 0.40 -1.24
N HIS A 38 3.53 -0.73 -1.59
CA HIS A 38 4.00 -2.06 -1.21
C HIS A 38 5.47 -2.26 -1.59
N ASN A 39 5.81 -2.02 -2.85
CA ASN A 39 7.16 -2.26 -3.36
C ASN A 39 8.20 -1.35 -2.70
N GLU A 40 7.85 -0.09 -2.39
CA GLU A 40 8.76 0.79 -1.65
C GLU A 40 9.03 0.28 -0.22
N VAL A 41 8.02 -0.25 0.47
CA VAL A 41 8.21 -0.83 1.81
C VAL A 41 9.02 -2.13 1.73
N VAL A 42 8.71 -3.02 0.78
CA VAL A 42 9.52 -4.23 0.51
C VAL A 42 10.97 -3.86 0.23
N ARG A 43 11.23 -2.83 -0.58
CA ARG A 43 12.58 -2.35 -0.90
C ARG A 43 13.33 -1.86 0.33
N CYS A 44 12.66 -1.20 1.27
CA CYS A 44 13.24 -0.78 2.55
C CYS A 44 13.62 -1.96 3.43
N ILE A 45 12.69 -2.92 3.60
CA ILE A 45 12.93 -4.13 4.41
C ILE A 45 14.02 -4.98 3.77
N HIS A 46 14.02 -5.13 2.44
CA HIS A 46 15.06 -5.84 1.71
C HIS A 46 16.45 -5.22 1.95
N LEU A 47 16.59 -3.88 1.84
CA LEU A 47 17.86 -3.22 2.15
C LEU A 47 18.32 -3.47 3.59
N LEU A 48 17.38 -3.42 4.55
CA LEU A 48 17.68 -3.72 5.95
C LEU A 48 18.23 -5.14 6.10
N MET A 49 17.58 -6.14 5.51
CA MET A 49 18.04 -7.53 5.56
C MET A 49 19.40 -7.69 4.87
N CYS A 50 19.61 -7.05 3.72
CA CYS A 50 20.91 -7.04 3.04
C CYS A 50 22.03 -6.50 3.95
N ASN A 51 21.79 -5.39 4.65
CA ASN A 51 22.77 -4.81 5.56
C ASN A 51 23.00 -5.69 6.80
N LYS A 52 21.93 -6.27 7.37
CA LYS A 52 21.99 -7.16 8.53
C LYS A 52 22.88 -8.38 8.29
N TYR A 53 22.80 -8.96 7.09
CA TYR A 53 23.55 -10.16 6.73
C TYR A 53 24.83 -9.90 5.92
N GLY A 54 25.25 -8.63 5.83
CA GLY A 54 26.53 -8.25 5.23
C GLY A 54 26.58 -8.29 3.70
N PHE A 55 25.44 -8.41 3.01
CA PHE A 55 25.35 -8.33 1.54
C PHE A 55 25.62 -6.93 1.02
N ARG A 56 25.26 -5.90 1.80
CA ARG A 56 25.47 -4.49 1.48
C ARG A 56 25.94 -3.74 2.71
N ARG A 57 26.54 -2.56 2.49
CA ARG A 57 27.02 -1.64 3.53
C ARG A 57 26.54 -0.20 3.29
N THR A 58 25.31 -0.04 2.82
CA THR A 58 24.73 1.29 2.54
C THR A 58 23.45 1.51 3.32
N ARG A 59 23.36 2.66 3.99
CA ARG A 59 22.10 3.12 4.60
C ARG A 59 21.24 3.91 3.60
N LYS A 60 21.78 4.22 2.42
CA LYS A 60 21.07 4.98 1.39
C LYS A 60 20.19 4.03 0.58
N ILE A 61 18.90 4.26 0.69
CA ILE A 61 17.88 3.59 -0.11
C ILE A 61 17.93 4.03 -1.59
N ARG A 62 18.41 5.25 -1.88
CA ARG A 62 18.59 5.75 -3.24
C ARG A 62 19.61 4.88 -3.97
N GLY A 63 19.20 4.26 -5.09
CA GLY A 63 20.02 3.35 -5.87
C GLY A 63 20.04 1.90 -5.36
N HIS A 64 19.31 1.57 -4.29
CA HIS A 64 19.11 0.17 -3.90
C HIS A 64 18.10 -0.51 -4.82
N SER A 65 18.55 -1.57 -5.48
CA SER A 65 17.72 -2.45 -6.30
C SER A 65 17.39 -3.72 -5.53
N VAL A 66 16.15 -4.18 -5.65
CA VAL A 66 15.69 -5.44 -5.07
C VAL A 66 16.18 -6.58 -5.96
N GLN A 67 16.84 -7.56 -5.35
CA GLN A 67 17.30 -8.77 -6.04
C GLN A 67 16.37 -9.91 -5.63
N GLU A 68 15.88 -10.68 -6.60
CA GLU A 68 14.93 -11.77 -6.34
C GLU A 68 15.53 -12.82 -5.42
N VAL A 69 16.80 -13.17 -5.60
CA VAL A 69 17.52 -14.11 -4.74
C VAL A 69 18.94 -13.59 -4.51
N ILE A 70 19.37 -13.59 -3.25
CA ILE A 70 20.75 -13.32 -2.86
C ILE A 70 21.16 -14.25 -1.72
N GLU A 71 22.33 -14.85 -1.83
CA GLU A 71 22.80 -15.87 -0.89
C GLU A 71 24.30 -15.71 -0.62
N ASN A 72 24.70 -15.91 0.64
CA ASN A 72 26.09 -16.01 1.08
C ASN A 72 26.22 -17.12 2.12
N GLU A 73 27.39 -17.25 2.76
CA GLU A 73 27.64 -18.26 3.79
C GLU A 73 26.74 -18.11 5.03
N HIS A 74 26.19 -16.92 5.28
CA HIS A 74 25.47 -16.60 6.51
C HIS A 74 23.96 -16.59 6.34
N ALA A 75 23.47 -16.24 5.16
CA ALA A 75 22.04 -16.13 4.92
C ALA A 75 21.68 -16.31 3.45
N GLU A 76 20.38 -16.49 3.24
CA GLU A 76 19.72 -16.46 1.95
C GLU A 76 18.50 -15.55 2.07
N ILE A 77 18.36 -14.60 1.16
CA ILE A 77 17.21 -13.71 1.08
C ILE A 77 16.58 -13.92 -0.29
N ARG A 78 15.27 -14.15 -0.31
CA ARG A 78 14.47 -14.19 -1.54
C ARG A 78 13.34 -13.19 -1.47
N VAL A 79 13.06 -12.48 -2.55
CA VAL A 79 11.95 -11.52 -2.66
C VAL A 79 11.05 -11.97 -3.80
N ASP A 80 9.73 -11.96 -3.58
CA ASP A 80 8.73 -12.31 -4.59
C ASP A 80 9.06 -13.61 -5.35
N THR A 81 9.57 -14.62 -4.64
CA THR A 81 10.02 -15.88 -5.24
C THR A 81 9.21 -17.04 -4.67
N ARG A 82 8.79 -17.95 -5.55
CA ARG A 82 8.06 -19.16 -5.15
C ARG A 82 8.96 -20.13 -4.40
N ILE A 83 8.48 -20.62 -3.27
CA ILE A 83 9.18 -21.60 -2.43
C ILE A 83 8.64 -23.00 -2.74
N HIS A 84 9.51 -23.85 -3.28
CA HIS A 84 9.18 -25.24 -3.56
C HIS A 84 9.38 -26.08 -2.28
N THR A 85 8.30 -26.63 -1.75
CA THR A 85 8.31 -27.49 -0.55
C THR A 85 8.00 -28.96 -0.85
N GLY A 86 7.79 -29.32 -2.13
CA GLY A 86 7.38 -30.66 -2.57
C GLY A 86 5.86 -30.90 -2.48
N THR A 87 5.15 -30.19 -1.61
CA THR A 87 3.69 -30.19 -1.52
C THR A 87 3.12 -28.96 -2.22
N LYS A 88 2.08 -29.14 -3.05
CA LYS A 88 1.39 -28.02 -3.69
C LYS A 88 0.56 -27.28 -2.65
N ILE A 89 0.93 -26.04 -2.36
CA ILE A 89 0.18 -25.15 -1.45
C ILE A 89 -0.28 -23.92 -2.22
N ALA A 90 -1.38 -23.31 -1.77
CA ALA A 90 -1.95 -22.12 -2.41
C ALA A 90 -1.08 -20.86 -2.22
N HIS A 91 -0.30 -20.83 -1.14
CA HIS A 91 0.43 -19.65 -0.69
C HIS A 91 1.90 -19.99 -0.45
N ASP A 92 2.66 -20.06 -1.54
CA ASP A 92 4.09 -20.42 -1.56
C ASP A 92 5.01 -19.27 -1.97
N LYS A 93 4.46 -18.07 -2.19
CA LYS A 93 5.20 -16.88 -2.59
C LYS A 93 5.08 -15.81 -1.50
N PRO A 94 5.99 -15.80 -0.51
CA PRO A 94 6.05 -14.71 0.45
C PRO A 94 6.64 -13.44 -0.18
N ASP A 95 6.32 -12.27 0.36
CA ASP A 95 6.91 -11.00 -0.11
C ASP A 95 8.44 -11.03 0.09
N ILE A 96 8.91 -11.43 1.28
CA ILE A 96 10.33 -11.66 1.56
C ILE A 96 10.52 -12.94 2.38
N PHE A 97 11.43 -13.80 1.93
CA PHE A 97 11.96 -14.95 2.65
C PHE A 97 13.38 -14.64 3.12
N VAL A 98 13.68 -14.95 4.37
CA VAL A 98 15.03 -14.84 4.94
C VAL A 98 15.38 -16.11 5.68
N ARG A 99 16.45 -16.80 5.26
CA ARG A 99 17.04 -17.93 5.98
C ARG A 99 18.35 -17.49 6.62
N ASP A 100 18.38 -17.50 7.94
CA ASP A 100 19.58 -17.31 8.74
C ASP A 100 20.26 -18.67 8.94
N LYS A 101 21.36 -18.90 8.21
CA LYS A 101 22.08 -20.17 8.24
C LYS A 101 22.82 -20.40 9.56
N LYS A 102 23.24 -19.32 10.22
CA LYS A 102 23.93 -19.39 11.52
C LYS A 102 23.00 -19.74 12.66
N ARG A 103 21.83 -19.09 12.72
CA ARG A 103 20.82 -19.33 13.77
C ARG A 103 19.87 -20.48 13.44
N ASN A 104 19.98 -21.04 12.24
CA ASN A 104 19.04 -22.04 11.70
C ASN A 104 17.58 -21.59 11.88
N GLU A 105 17.28 -20.38 11.40
CA GLU A 105 15.96 -19.75 11.51
C GLU A 105 15.51 -19.22 10.15
N ILE A 106 14.26 -19.50 9.78
CA ILE A 106 13.61 -18.94 8.59
C ILE A 106 12.57 -17.91 9.04
N THR A 107 12.55 -16.76 8.37
CA THR A 107 11.55 -15.71 8.56
C THR A 107 10.85 -15.44 7.24
N LEU A 108 9.53 -15.57 7.24
CA LEU A 108 8.64 -15.14 6.16
C LEU A 108 8.08 -13.77 6.54
N ILE A 109 8.28 -12.77 5.69
CA ILE A 109 7.83 -11.40 5.93
C ILE A 109 6.77 -11.07 4.88
N GLU A 110 5.65 -10.55 5.36
CA GLU A 110 4.48 -10.20 4.55
C GLU A 110 4.10 -8.75 4.77
N VAL A 111 4.21 -7.93 3.74
CA VAL A 111 3.93 -6.49 3.79
C VAL A 111 2.47 -6.22 3.44
N GLY A 112 1.82 -5.33 4.18
CA GLY A 112 0.44 -4.92 3.88
C GLY A 112 0.20 -3.44 4.15
N ILE A 113 -0.24 -2.70 3.12
CA ILE A 113 -0.62 -1.28 3.25
C ILE A 113 -2.12 -1.14 2.98
N LYS A 114 -2.92 -0.88 4.02
CA LYS A 114 -4.40 -0.98 3.95
C LYS A 114 -5.13 0.24 4.53
N SER A 115 -6.46 0.21 4.51
CA SER A 115 -7.28 1.13 5.31
C SER A 115 -7.26 0.73 6.78
N GLN A 116 -7.64 1.68 7.65
CA GLN A 116 -7.71 1.44 9.09
C GLN A 116 -8.70 0.33 9.46
N GLU A 117 -9.85 0.26 8.79
CA GLU A 117 -10.87 -0.78 8.99
C GLU A 117 -10.35 -2.20 8.72
N GLN A 118 -9.43 -2.35 7.76
CA GLN A 118 -8.93 -3.66 7.33
C GLN A 118 -7.63 -4.09 8.04
N LEU A 119 -7.08 -3.24 8.91
CA LEU A 119 -5.73 -3.42 9.45
C LEU A 119 -5.59 -4.72 10.25
N LEU A 120 -6.45 -4.92 11.26
CA LEU A 120 -6.41 -6.11 12.13
C LEU A 120 -6.71 -7.41 11.38
N THR A 121 -7.71 -7.37 10.49
CA THR A 121 -8.08 -8.50 9.64
C THR A 121 -6.92 -8.90 8.73
N THR A 122 -6.26 -7.92 8.10
CA THR A 122 -5.12 -8.16 7.20
C THR A 122 -3.94 -8.79 7.94
N GLU A 123 -3.63 -8.31 9.15
CA GLU A 123 -2.57 -8.88 9.98
C GLU A 123 -2.86 -10.36 10.31
N THR A 124 -4.07 -10.65 10.78
CA THR A 124 -4.49 -12.01 11.15
C THR A 124 -4.53 -12.95 9.95
N THR A 125 -5.06 -12.47 8.82
CA THR A 125 -5.12 -13.25 7.58
C THR A 125 -3.72 -13.56 7.06
N LYS A 126 -2.79 -12.60 7.05
CA LYS A 126 -1.40 -12.82 6.61
C LYS A 126 -0.69 -13.85 7.48
N LEU A 127 -0.88 -13.84 8.80
CA LEU A 127 -0.33 -14.89 9.67
C LEU A 127 -0.85 -16.28 9.26
N ARG A 128 -2.18 -16.45 9.27
CA ARG A 128 -2.84 -17.74 8.99
C ARG A 128 -2.50 -18.29 7.60
N LYS A 129 -2.38 -17.40 6.62
CA LYS A 129 -2.09 -17.73 5.21
C LYS A 129 -0.75 -18.46 5.06
N TYR A 130 0.25 -18.11 5.86
CA TYR A 130 1.61 -18.65 5.74
C TYR A 130 1.97 -19.67 6.83
N ASP A 131 1.05 -19.98 7.76
CA ASP A 131 1.28 -20.99 8.81
C ASP A 131 1.62 -22.37 8.22
N LEU A 132 0.92 -22.79 7.15
CA LEU A 132 1.19 -24.06 6.47
C LEU A 132 2.59 -24.06 5.83
N LEU A 133 2.94 -23.00 5.10
CA LEU A 133 4.27 -22.87 4.49
C LEU A 133 5.36 -22.88 5.57
N ALA A 134 5.13 -22.17 6.67
CA ALA A 134 6.06 -22.12 7.80
C ALA A 134 6.31 -23.50 8.42
N GLY A 135 5.25 -24.32 8.58
CA GLY A 135 5.34 -25.70 9.06
C GLY A 135 6.13 -26.60 8.11
N LEU A 136 5.84 -26.55 6.80
CA LEU A 136 6.57 -27.32 5.80
C LEU A 136 8.06 -26.93 5.75
N LEU A 137 8.37 -25.63 5.87
CA LEU A 137 9.74 -25.14 5.93
C LEU A 137 10.46 -25.59 7.22
N ALA A 138 9.75 -25.58 8.36
CA ALA A 138 10.31 -26.05 9.62
C ALA A 138 10.69 -27.54 9.53
N GLN A 139 9.87 -28.36 8.88
CA GLN A 139 10.13 -29.78 8.65
C GLN A 139 11.28 -30.00 7.65
N ASN A 140 11.22 -29.38 6.47
CA ASN A 140 12.20 -29.59 5.40
C ASN A 140 13.60 -29.13 5.79
N TYR A 141 13.72 -28.00 6.47
CA TYR A 141 15.00 -27.43 6.89
C TYR A 141 15.39 -27.80 8.32
N LYS A 142 14.53 -28.50 9.07
CA LYS A 142 14.72 -28.82 10.50
C LYS A 142 15.12 -27.57 11.30
N CYS A 143 14.37 -26.49 11.10
CA CYS A 143 14.74 -25.15 11.57
C CYS A 143 13.53 -24.44 12.20
N LYS A 144 13.80 -23.37 12.96
CA LYS A 144 12.72 -22.54 13.49
C LYS A 144 12.17 -21.65 12.38
N THR A 145 10.86 -21.66 12.16
CA THR A 145 10.23 -20.76 11.18
C THR A 145 9.34 -19.72 11.88
N LYS A 146 9.34 -18.50 11.36
CA LYS A 146 8.49 -17.38 11.83
C LYS A 146 7.77 -16.73 10.65
N VAL A 147 6.56 -16.24 10.90
CA VAL A 147 5.81 -15.38 9.98
C VAL A 147 5.67 -14.00 10.62
N ILE A 148 6.09 -12.97 9.91
CA ILE A 148 6.04 -11.58 10.35
C ILE A 148 5.15 -10.77 9.38
N PRO A 149 3.90 -10.46 9.75
CA PRO A 149 3.07 -9.53 9.01
C PRO A 149 3.49 -8.08 9.31
N TYR A 150 4.19 -7.45 8.38
CA TYR A 150 4.51 -6.02 8.45
C TYR A 150 3.37 -5.20 7.83
N VAL A 151 2.33 -4.93 8.64
CA VAL A 151 1.12 -4.24 8.18
C VAL A 151 1.02 -2.84 8.79
N MET A 152 0.65 -1.86 7.97
CA MET A 152 0.31 -0.50 8.38
C MET A 152 -0.78 0.08 7.47
N THR A 153 -1.37 1.20 7.87
CA THR A 153 -2.32 1.92 7.03
C THR A 153 -1.62 2.87 6.06
N TRP A 154 -2.36 3.36 5.07
CA TRP A 154 -1.86 4.36 4.11
C TRP A 154 -1.51 5.72 4.74
N ASP A 155 -2.02 6.00 5.94
CA ASP A 155 -1.71 7.16 6.79
C ASP A 155 -0.72 6.86 7.94
N GLY A 156 -0.14 5.65 7.97
CA GLY A 156 0.95 5.30 8.90
C GLY A 156 0.52 4.78 10.28
N ILE A 157 -0.77 4.52 10.49
CA ILE A 157 -1.30 3.87 11.68
C ILE A 157 -0.90 2.39 11.68
N VAL A 158 -0.57 1.87 12.86
CA VAL A 158 -0.13 0.49 13.07
C VAL A 158 -0.91 -0.16 14.22
N THR A 159 -0.87 -1.48 14.30
CA THR A 159 -1.48 -2.26 15.39
C THR A 159 -0.59 -2.27 16.64
N GLY A 160 -1.15 -2.69 17.79
CA GLY A 160 -0.35 -2.92 19.00
C GLY A 160 0.73 -4.01 18.83
N CYS A 161 0.48 -5.00 17.96
CA CYS A 161 1.45 -6.05 17.62
C CYS A 161 2.64 -5.54 16.81
N HIS A 162 2.51 -4.42 16.09
CA HIS A 162 3.53 -3.88 15.18
C HIS A 162 4.89 -3.70 15.87
N LYS A 163 4.89 -3.22 17.12
CA LYS A 163 6.11 -3.03 17.91
C LYS A 163 6.91 -4.31 18.10
N ARG A 164 6.24 -5.47 18.23
CA ARG A 164 6.89 -6.78 18.31
C ARG A 164 7.55 -7.11 16.97
N TYR A 165 6.85 -6.94 15.86
CA TYR A 165 7.37 -7.22 14.52
C TYR A 165 8.57 -6.33 14.16
N VAL A 166 8.49 -5.04 14.45
CA VAL A 166 9.61 -4.08 14.30
C VAL A 166 10.85 -4.56 15.06
N LYS A 167 10.67 -4.97 16.32
CA LYS A 167 11.77 -5.49 17.15
C LYS A 167 12.36 -6.80 16.59
N GLU A 168 11.51 -7.73 16.14
CA GLU A 168 11.96 -9.01 15.56
C GLU A 168 12.72 -8.82 14.24
N LEU A 169 12.29 -7.87 13.41
CA LEU A 169 12.99 -7.50 12.17
C LEU A 169 14.30 -6.74 12.44
N GLY A 170 14.48 -6.17 13.63
CA GLY A 170 15.61 -5.29 13.95
C GLY A 170 15.48 -3.91 13.32
N LEU A 171 14.26 -3.44 13.11
CA LEU A 171 13.96 -2.09 12.64
C LEU A 171 14.24 -1.08 13.76
N THR A 172 15.02 -0.05 13.47
CA THR A 172 15.18 1.10 14.37
C THR A 172 14.06 2.11 14.15
N SER A 173 13.77 2.95 15.15
CA SER A 173 12.76 4.00 15.02
C SER A 173 13.01 4.94 13.83
N SER A 174 14.27 5.17 13.47
CA SER A 174 14.62 5.99 12.30
C SER A 174 14.21 5.33 10.97
N ILE A 175 14.31 4.00 10.88
CA ILE A 175 13.94 3.25 9.67
C ILE A 175 12.42 3.11 9.60
N GLU A 176 11.76 2.86 10.73
CA GLU A 176 10.30 2.82 10.82
C GLU A 176 9.68 4.16 10.41
N ALA A 177 10.18 5.27 10.96
CA ALA A 177 9.75 6.61 10.56
C ALA A 177 9.99 6.87 9.07
N TYR A 178 11.11 6.38 8.52
CA TYR A 178 11.37 6.48 7.08
C TYR A 178 10.34 5.69 6.26
N ILE A 179 10.04 4.44 6.64
CA ILE A 179 9.01 3.62 5.98
C ILE A 179 7.65 4.33 6.01
N GLN A 180 7.24 4.83 7.17
CA GLN A 180 6.00 5.62 7.31
C GLN A 180 6.01 6.85 6.40
N SER A 181 7.13 7.59 6.34
CA SER A 181 7.26 8.76 5.49
C SER A 181 7.11 8.45 4.00
N ILE A 182 7.61 7.30 3.53
CA ILE A 182 7.44 6.87 2.15
C ILE A 182 5.98 6.53 1.86
N VAL A 183 5.34 5.76 2.75
CA VAL A 183 3.92 5.39 2.58
C VAL A 183 3.06 6.65 2.47
N LEU A 184 3.27 7.63 3.35
CA LEU A 184 2.59 8.92 3.30
C LEU A 184 2.89 9.69 2.01
N LYS A 185 4.16 9.75 1.60
CA LYS A 185 4.59 10.43 0.37
C LYS A 185 3.96 9.83 -0.89
N GLU A 186 3.92 8.51 -0.98
CA GLU A 186 3.32 7.81 -2.12
C GLU A 186 1.81 8.02 -2.14
N THR A 187 1.13 7.89 -1.00
CA THR A 187 -0.31 8.20 -0.89
C THR A 187 -0.60 9.64 -1.29
N PHE A 188 0.21 10.59 -0.81
CA PHE A 188 0.07 12.00 -1.18
C PHE A 188 0.28 12.24 -2.69
N SER A 189 1.25 11.54 -3.28
CA SER A 189 1.55 11.66 -4.71
C SER A 189 0.39 11.19 -5.57
N THR A 190 -0.23 10.06 -5.22
CA THR A 190 -1.47 9.55 -5.82
C THR A 190 -2.60 10.57 -5.76
N VAL A 191 -2.89 11.07 -4.56
CA VAL A 191 -4.01 12.00 -4.33
C VAL A 191 -3.78 13.33 -5.05
N SER A 192 -2.54 13.81 -5.07
CA SER A 192 -2.16 15.05 -5.74
C SER A 192 -2.16 14.93 -7.26
N PHE A 193 -1.79 13.78 -7.79
CA PHE A 193 -1.86 13.50 -9.23
C PHE A 193 -3.31 13.51 -9.71
N ASP A 194 -4.21 12.84 -8.98
CA ASP A 194 -5.65 12.87 -9.27
C ASP A 194 -6.20 14.30 -9.31
N ARG A 195 -5.81 15.12 -8.32
CA ARG A 195 -6.21 16.54 -8.27
C ARG A 195 -5.74 17.31 -9.52
N ARG A 196 -4.44 17.19 -9.89
CA ARG A 196 -3.86 17.93 -11.02
C ARG A 196 -4.42 17.49 -12.37
N ARG A 197 -4.64 16.18 -12.56
CA ARG A 197 -5.23 15.66 -13.81
C ARG A 197 -6.59 16.30 -14.06
N ARG A 198 -7.39 16.50 -13.00
CA ARG A 198 -8.70 17.15 -13.09
C ARG A 198 -8.61 18.65 -13.32
N GLU A 199 -7.64 19.33 -12.71
CA GLU A 199 -7.36 20.75 -13.03
C GLU A 199 -6.98 20.93 -14.50
N ALA A 200 -6.30 19.95 -15.11
CA ALA A 200 -5.97 19.94 -16.53
C ALA A 200 -7.17 19.57 -17.44
N GLU A 201 -7.97 18.57 -17.05
CA GLU A 201 -9.23 18.20 -17.74
C GLU A 201 -10.31 19.29 -17.61
N GLY A 202 -10.21 20.17 -16.59
CA GLY A 202 -11.08 21.32 -16.36
C GLY A 202 -10.79 22.56 -17.21
N ARG A 203 -9.95 22.46 -18.26
CA ARG A 203 -9.83 23.51 -19.30
C ARG A 203 -10.82 23.28 -20.45
N THR A 204 -12.10 23.46 -20.14
CA THR A 204 -13.13 24.01 -21.05
C THR A 204 -14.21 24.67 -20.18
N THR A 205 -13.81 25.67 -19.38
CA THR A 205 -14.75 26.57 -18.68
C THR A 205 -15.40 27.58 -19.64
N GLN A 206 -15.84 27.13 -20.82
CA GLN A 206 -16.75 27.88 -21.71
C GLN A 206 -18.11 27.20 -21.84
N GLU A 207 -18.19 25.86 -21.78
CA GLU A 207 -19.47 25.13 -21.93
C GLU A 207 -20.39 25.27 -20.71
N GLY A 208 -19.82 25.34 -19.50
CA GLY A 208 -20.60 25.47 -18.25
C GLY A 208 -21.25 26.85 -18.08
N SER A 209 -20.60 27.91 -18.56
CA SER A 209 -21.15 29.26 -18.56
C SER A 209 -22.27 29.42 -19.60
N GLU A 210 -22.10 28.88 -20.80
CA GLU A 210 -23.14 28.95 -21.84
C GLU A 210 -24.39 28.14 -21.45
N TYR A 211 -24.21 26.97 -20.82
CA TYR A 211 -25.33 26.16 -20.32
C TYR A 211 -26.06 26.82 -19.13
N ALA A 212 -25.33 27.49 -18.22
CA ALA A 212 -25.93 28.25 -17.13
C ALA A 212 -26.68 29.49 -17.65
N ILE A 213 -26.13 30.18 -18.66
CA ILE A 213 -26.76 31.33 -19.30
C ILE A 213 -28.02 30.91 -20.07
N SER A 214 -28.00 29.78 -20.79
CA SER A 214 -29.19 29.30 -21.53
C SER A 214 -30.35 28.93 -20.59
N ARG A 215 -30.04 28.35 -19.41
CA ARG A 215 -31.05 28.07 -18.38
C ARG A 215 -31.62 29.32 -17.73
N LEU A 216 -30.80 30.35 -17.50
CA LEU A 216 -31.27 31.64 -16.96
C LEU A 216 -32.17 32.36 -17.96
N LEU A 217 -31.78 32.39 -19.24
CA LEU A 217 -32.60 32.98 -20.31
C LEU A 217 -33.95 32.27 -20.45
N ALA A 218 -33.97 30.93 -20.41
CA ALA A 218 -35.22 30.15 -20.48
C ALA A 218 -36.17 30.43 -19.30
N ALA A 219 -35.64 30.64 -18.10
CA ALA A 219 -36.42 30.95 -16.90
C ALA A 219 -36.98 32.38 -16.90
N MET A 220 -36.30 33.32 -17.56
CA MET A 220 -36.77 34.71 -17.71
C MET A 220 -37.87 34.85 -18.77
N SER A 221 -37.97 33.93 -19.73
CA SER A 221 -39.02 33.93 -20.76
C SER A 221 -40.36 33.32 -20.33
N THR A 222 -40.47 32.77 -19.11
CA THR A 222 -41.71 32.12 -18.63
C THR A 222 -42.52 32.94 -17.63
N SER A 223 -42.16 34.20 -17.34
CA SER A 223 -42.95 35.07 -16.47
C SER A 223 -43.82 36.04 -17.29
N GLU A 224 -45.03 35.61 -17.67
CA GLU A 224 -46.10 36.57 -18.02
C GLU A 224 -46.66 37.22 -16.73
N PRO A 225 -46.96 38.54 -16.74
CA PRO A 225 -47.43 39.24 -15.56
C PRO A 225 -48.91 38.91 -15.28
N GLN A 226 -49.20 38.34 -14.11
CA GLN A 226 -50.58 38.24 -13.61
C GLN A 226 -51.11 39.64 -13.26
N SER A 227 -52.05 40.11 -14.08
CA SER A 227 -52.86 41.29 -13.81
C SER A 227 -53.77 41.07 -12.59
N TYR A 228 -53.56 41.85 -11.54
CA TYR A 228 -54.57 42.04 -10.49
C TYR A 228 -55.56 43.12 -10.97
N ILE A 229 -56.83 42.76 -11.09
CA ILE A 229 -57.94 43.74 -11.16
C ILE A 229 -58.84 43.48 -9.95
N ALA A 230 -59.19 44.60 -9.29
CA ALA A 230 -60.01 44.76 -8.10
C ALA A 230 -61.50 44.44 -8.33
#